data_AF-A0A0Q5D9T6-F1
#
_entry.id   AF-A0A0Q5D9T6-F1
#
_cell.length_a   1.000
_cell.length_b   1.000
_cell.length_c   1.000
_cell.angle_alpha   90.00
_cell.angle_beta   90.00
_cell.angle_gamma   90.00
#
_symmetry.space_group_name_H-M   'P 1'
#
loop_
_entity.id
_entity.type
_entity.pdbx_description
1 polymer ?
#
loop_
_entity_poly.entity_id
_entity_poly.type
_entity_poly.pdbx_seq_one_letter_code
_entity_poly.pdbx_strand_id
1 'polypeptide(L)'
;MSERMLHFMGPSRWDEVGAIVGDRVALLELRAAVDTALRTGAGGTYSFQSDGEPYALVVALEQDMHPVHTAYAAEKPRGRSLRETVPMRTVTNFNDGYRKALEFRDHLFRGDVIVPALSVEVMSGNAQSSHGA
;
A
#
# COMPACT_ATOMS: atom_id res chain seq x y z
N MET A 1 -2.64 7.30 -21.03
CA MET A 1 -2.13 6.44 -19.94
C MET A 1 -3.06 6.67 -18.77
N SER A 2 -3.55 5.61 -18.11
CA SER A 2 -4.23 5.80 -16.83
C SER A 2 -3.20 6.34 -15.84
N GLU A 3 -3.53 7.45 -15.17
CA GLU A 3 -2.71 7.96 -14.07
C GLU A 3 -2.61 6.86 -13.02
N ARG A 4 -1.50 6.74 -12.28
CA ARG A 4 -1.29 5.66 -11.30
C ARG A 4 -2.27 5.82 -10.12
N MET A 5 -3.51 5.41 -10.34
CA MET A 5 -4.61 5.68 -9.44
C MET A 5 -4.74 4.54 -8.44
N LEU A 6 -4.84 4.94 -7.18
CA LEU A 6 -5.09 4.05 -6.05
C LEU A 6 -6.02 4.80 -5.10
N HIS A 7 -6.87 4.08 -4.40
CA HIS A 7 -7.74 4.65 -3.38
C HIS A 7 -7.90 3.66 -2.23
N PHE A 8 -7.98 4.20 -1.02
CA PHE A 8 -8.17 3.45 0.21
C PHE A 8 -9.50 3.85 0.82
N MET A 9 -10.38 2.87 0.96
CA MET A 9 -11.56 2.99 1.78
C MET A 9 -11.27 2.29 3.11
N GLY A 10 -11.11 3.08 4.18
CA GLY A 10 -11.06 2.53 5.53
C GLY A 10 -12.45 2.06 5.97
N PRO A 11 -12.56 1.01 6.80
CA PRO A 11 -13.85 0.62 7.35
C PRO A 11 -14.46 1.77 8.17
N SER A 12 -15.78 1.78 8.23
CA SER A 12 -16.55 2.76 9.00
C SER A 12 -17.41 2.07 10.06
N ARG A 13 -17.95 2.83 11.03
CA ARG A 13 -18.88 2.25 12.03
C ARG A 13 -20.16 1.68 11.41
N TRP A 14 -20.47 2.05 10.17
CA TRP A 14 -21.69 1.69 9.45
C TRP A 14 -21.39 0.85 8.21
N ASP A 15 -20.12 0.53 7.98
CA ASP A 15 -19.66 -0.24 6.83
C ASP A 15 -18.44 -1.06 7.24
N GLU A 16 -18.60 -2.38 7.26
CA GLU A 16 -17.57 -3.33 7.65
C GLU A 16 -16.52 -3.54 6.55
N VAL A 17 -16.70 -2.94 5.38
CA VAL A 17 -15.80 -3.08 4.24
C VAL A 17 -14.65 -2.08 4.33
N GLY A 18 -13.43 -2.60 4.30
CA GLY A 18 -12.24 -1.85 3.88
C GLY A 18 -11.83 -2.28 2.47
N ALA A 19 -11.42 -1.34 1.63
CA ALA A 19 -11.01 -1.63 0.25
C ALA A 19 -9.75 -0.89 -0.16
N ILE A 20 -8.96 -1.54 -1.03
CA ILE A 20 -7.85 -0.97 -1.77
C ILE A 20 -8.20 -1.17 -3.25
N VAL A 21 -8.45 -0.08 -3.97
CA VAL A 21 -8.88 -0.12 -5.38
C VAL A 21 -7.93 0.74 -6.18
N GLY A 22 -7.38 0.19 -7.26
CA GLY A 22 -6.47 0.94 -8.10
C GLY A 22 -6.14 0.22 -9.40
N ASP A 23 -5.43 0.93 -10.26
CA ASP A 23 -4.97 0.38 -11.52
C ASP A 23 -3.87 -0.67 -11.29
N ARG A 24 -3.68 -1.54 -12.28
CA ARG A 24 -2.69 -2.62 -12.22
C ARG A 24 -1.31 -2.12 -11.80
N VAL A 25 -0.87 -0.99 -12.36
CA VAL A 25 0.45 -0.42 -12.04
C VAL A 25 0.54 0.01 -10.57
N ALA A 26 -0.44 0.78 -10.08
CA ALA A 26 -0.44 1.25 -8.70
C ALA A 26 -0.56 0.10 -7.68
N LEU A 27 -1.35 -0.94 -7.98
CA LEU A 27 -1.43 -2.15 -7.14
C LEU A 27 -0.11 -2.93 -7.10
N LEU A 28 0.63 -3.01 -8.22
CA LEU A 28 1.95 -3.65 -8.25
C LEU A 28 2.99 -2.84 -7.48
N GLU A 29 2.94 -1.51 -7.56
CA GLU A 29 3.81 -0.60 -6.80
C GLU A 29 3.51 -0.70 -5.29
N LEU A 30 2.23 -0.77 -4.90
CA LEU A 30 1.82 -1.03 -3.51
C LEU A 30 2.32 -2.39 -3.02
N ARG A 31 2.17 -3.45 -3.82
CA ARG A 31 2.69 -4.79 -3.49
C ARG A 31 4.19 -4.73 -3.21
N ALA A 32 4.97 -4.07 -4.07
CA ALA A 32 6.41 -3.94 -3.87
C ALA A 32 6.76 -3.14 -2.60
N ALA A 33 5.97 -2.12 -2.26
CA ALA A 33 6.12 -1.39 -1.00
C ALA A 33 5.85 -2.30 0.22
N VAL A 34 4.81 -3.12 0.18
CA VAL A 34 4.50 -4.13 1.21
C VAL A 34 5.63 -5.16 1.33
N ASP A 35 6.07 -5.74 0.22
CA ASP A 35 7.16 -6.71 0.20
C ASP A 35 8.45 -6.11 0.78
N THR A 36 8.72 -4.83 0.51
CA THR A 36 9.87 -4.11 1.05
C THR A 36 9.73 -3.86 2.55
N ALA A 37 8.54 -3.49 3.03
CA ALA A 37 8.26 -3.30 4.45
C ALA A 37 8.40 -4.61 5.23
N LEU A 38 7.93 -5.73 4.68
CA LEU A 38 8.08 -7.05 5.29
C LEU A 38 9.55 -7.47 5.42
N ARG A 39 10.41 -7.11 4.45
CA ARG A 39 11.85 -7.43 4.52
C ARG A 39 12.67 -6.48 5.39
N THR A 40 12.30 -5.19 5.42
CA THR A 40 13.19 -4.13 5.94
C THR A 40 12.56 -3.28 7.04
N GLY A 41 11.31 -3.54 7.42
CA GLY A 41 10.54 -2.72 8.36
C GLY A 41 9.73 -1.61 7.69
N ALA A 42 10.21 -1.03 6.59
CA ALA A 42 9.59 0.11 5.95
C ALA A 42 9.49 -0.02 4.43
N GLY A 43 8.39 0.45 3.85
CA GLY A 43 8.16 0.59 2.42
C GLY A 43 7.38 1.86 2.14
N GLY A 44 7.36 2.28 0.88
CA GLY A 44 6.59 3.44 0.47
C GLY A 44 6.37 3.49 -1.02
N THR A 45 5.27 4.12 -1.43
CA THR A 45 4.94 4.39 -2.83
C THR A 45 4.22 5.73 -2.94
N TYR A 46 3.89 6.15 -4.16
CA TYR A 46 3.25 7.42 -4.45
C TYR A 46 2.13 7.20 -5.47
N SER A 47 0.92 7.66 -5.16
CA SER A 47 -0.27 7.41 -5.98
C SER A 47 -1.14 8.66 -6.09
N PHE A 48 -2.13 8.59 -6.98
CA PHE A 48 -3.04 9.70 -7.28
C PHE A 48 -4.48 9.29 -6.99
N GLN A 49 -5.29 10.24 -6.54
CA GLN A 49 -6.75 10.10 -6.52
C GLN A 49 -7.33 10.38 -7.91
N SER A 50 -8.63 10.10 -8.08
CA SER A 50 -9.32 10.26 -9.37
C SER A 50 -9.42 11.71 -9.85
N ASP A 51 -9.27 12.67 -8.94
CA ASP A 51 -9.21 14.11 -9.25
C ASP A 51 -7.77 14.58 -9.57
N GLY A 52 -6.80 13.66 -9.56
CA GLY A 52 -5.39 13.93 -9.81
C GLY A 52 -4.62 14.37 -8.56
N GLU A 53 -5.23 14.45 -7.37
CA GLU A 53 -4.50 14.82 -6.16
C GLU A 53 -3.49 13.73 -5.76
N PRO A 54 -2.19 14.06 -5.66
CA PRO A 54 -1.16 13.09 -5.33
C PRO A 54 -1.03 12.89 -3.82
N TYR A 55 -0.65 11.68 -3.40
CA TYR A 55 -0.36 11.40 -2.01
C TYR A 55 0.71 10.32 -1.82
N ALA A 56 1.52 10.52 -0.78
CA ALA A 56 2.52 9.56 -0.35
C ALA A 56 1.85 8.45 0.45
N LEU A 57 2.20 7.21 0.14
CA LEU A 57 1.74 6.02 0.83
C LEU A 57 2.87 5.41 1.62
N VAL A 58 2.71 5.44 2.95
CA VAL A 58 3.65 4.86 3.91
C VAL A 58 3.21 3.45 4.24
N VAL A 59 4.12 2.49 4.09
CA VAL A 59 3.92 1.12 4.56
C VAL A 59 4.93 0.85 5.67
N ALA A 60 4.48 0.88 6.91
CA ALA A 60 5.31 0.66 8.08
C ALA A 60 4.93 -0.68 8.73
N LEU A 61 5.90 -1.59 8.84
CA LEU A 61 5.73 -2.81 9.61
C LEU A 61 5.85 -2.45 11.10
N GLU A 62 4.79 -2.71 11.86
CA GLU A 62 4.79 -2.62 13.31
C GLU A 62 4.49 -4.02 13.87
N GLN A 63 5.30 -4.48 14.83
CA GLN A 63 5.20 -5.85 15.34
C GLN A 63 3.96 -6.02 16.22
N ASP A 64 3.58 -4.96 16.93
CA ASP A 64 2.37 -4.93 17.73
C ASP A 64 1.51 -3.71 17.38
N MET A 65 0.39 -3.97 16.72
CA MET A 65 -0.61 -2.95 16.38
C MET A 65 -1.61 -2.71 17.53
N HIS A 66 -1.59 -3.50 18.61
CA HIS A 66 -2.53 -3.38 19.72
C HIS A 66 -2.57 -1.97 20.36
N PRO A 67 -1.44 -1.27 20.59
CA PRO A 67 -1.46 0.07 21.15
C PRO A 67 -1.64 1.18 20.10
N VAL A 68 -1.71 0.86 18.81
CA VAL A 68 -1.75 1.88 17.76
C VAL A 68 -3.16 2.47 17.63
N HIS A 69 -3.24 3.79 17.51
CA HIS A 69 -4.49 4.50 17.26
C HIS A 69 -5.11 4.06 15.92
N THR A 70 -6.15 3.23 15.95
CA THR A 70 -6.92 2.79 14.79
C THR A 70 -8.32 3.39 14.88
N ALA A 71 -8.61 4.40 14.06
CA ALA A 71 -9.93 5.02 14.02
C ALA A 71 -10.69 4.60 12.77
N TYR A 72 -12.02 4.50 12.86
CA TYR A 72 -12.87 4.32 11.69
C TYR A 72 -12.84 5.58 10.82
N ALA A 73 -12.91 5.42 9.49
CA ALA A 73 -12.77 6.53 8.55
C ALA A 73 -13.79 7.68 8.76
N ALA A 74 -14.97 7.36 9.30
CA ALA A 74 -16.06 8.32 9.54
C ALA A 74 -16.39 8.55 11.03
N GLU A 75 -15.46 8.24 11.94
CA GLU A 75 -15.68 8.40 13.38
C GLU A 75 -15.74 9.87 13.81
N LYS A 76 -16.96 10.41 14.01
CA LYS A 76 -17.19 11.81 14.43
C LYS A 76 -16.88 12.07 15.92
N PRO A 77 -17.41 11.30 16.90
CA PRO A 77 -16.88 11.32 18.26
C PRO A 77 -15.75 10.27 18.36
N ARG A 78 -14.54 10.69 18.75
CA ARG A 78 -13.39 9.80 18.97
C ARG A 78 -13.67 8.87 20.15
N GLY A 79 -14.43 7.81 19.94
CA GLY A 79 -14.60 6.72 20.89
C GLY A 79 -13.38 5.83 20.83
N ARG A 80 -12.23 6.36 21.26
CA ARG A 80 -10.96 5.63 21.22
C ARG A 80 -10.88 4.70 22.43
N SER A 81 -10.45 3.47 22.18
CA SER A 81 -10.12 2.56 23.28
C SER A 81 -8.94 3.09 24.08
N LEU A 82 -9.00 2.99 25.41
CA LEU A 82 -7.89 3.39 26.30
C LEU A 82 -6.60 2.59 26.06
N ARG A 83 -6.70 1.43 25.38
CA ARG A 83 -5.55 0.61 25.00
C ARG A 83 -4.69 1.26 23.91
N GLU A 84 -5.29 2.12 23.08
CA GLU A 84 -4.61 2.73 21.96
C GLU A 84 -3.94 4.02 22.44
N THR A 85 -2.62 3.98 22.56
CA THR A 85 -1.78 5.03 23.15
C THR A 85 -0.73 5.56 22.19
N VAL A 86 -0.50 4.88 21.05
CA VAL A 86 0.55 5.20 20.07
C VAL A 86 -0.08 5.81 18.81
N PRO A 87 0.21 7.07 18.47
CA PRO A 87 -0.16 7.63 17.17
C PRO A 87 0.42 6.87 15.99
N MET A 88 -0.40 6.66 14.94
CA MET A 88 0.03 5.95 13.73
C MET A 88 1.25 6.62 13.05
N ARG A 89 1.40 7.95 13.17
CA ARG A 89 2.56 8.68 12.62
C ARG A 89 3.86 8.50 13.42
N THR A 90 3.80 7.86 14.59
CA THR A 90 4.94 7.66 15.48
C THR A 90 5.34 6.19 15.61
N VAL A 91 4.74 5.28 14.83
CA VAL A 91 5.19 3.88 14.76
C VAL A 91 6.61 3.82 14.20
N THR A 92 7.36 2.79 14.59
CA THR A 92 8.83 2.73 14.44
C THR A 92 9.31 3.04 13.02
N ASN A 93 8.60 2.49 12.02
CA ASN A 93 9.01 2.53 10.62
C ASN A 93 8.29 3.61 9.78
N PHE A 94 7.52 4.50 10.40
CA PHE A 94 6.71 5.48 9.67
C PHE A 94 7.56 6.46 8.85
N ASN A 95 8.56 7.08 9.49
CA ASN A 95 9.39 8.10 8.85
C ASN A 95 10.23 7.50 7.72
N ASP A 96 10.68 6.26 7.87
CA ASP A 96 11.42 5.55 6.84
C ASP A 96 10.55 5.20 5.64
N GLY A 97 9.32 4.75 5.88
CA GLY A 97 8.36 4.52 4.81
C GLY A 97 7.98 5.82 4.09
N TYR A 98 7.86 6.93 4.82
CA TYR A 98 7.61 8.25 4.24
C TYR A 98 8.75 8.70 3.34
N ARG A 99 10.01 8.52 3.77
CA ARG A 99 11.17 8.82 2.92
C ARG A 99 11.17 8.00 1.63
N LYS A 100 10.92 6.69 1.73
CA LYS A 100 10.82 5.80 0.56
C LYS A 100 9.71 6.21 -0.41
N ALA A 101 8.57 6.68 0.12
CA ALA A 101 7.49 7.22 -0.71
C ALA A 101 7.91 8.50 -1.47
N LEU A 102 8.68 9.38 -0.84
CA LEU A 102 9.21 10.59 -1.49
C LEU A 102 10.32 10.26 -2.51
N GLU A 103 11.19 9.29 -2.22
CA GLU A 103 12.18 8.80 -3.19
C GLU A 103 11.49 8.20 -4.43
N PHE A 104 10.45 7.38 -4.22
CA PHE A 104 9.62 6.84 -5.29
C PHE A 104 9.00 7.95 -6.15
N ARG A 105 8.43 8.98 -5.52
CA ARG A 105 7.90 10.16 -6.20
C ARG A 105 8.96 10.83 -7.08
N ASP A 106 10.18 11.01 -6.57
CA ASP A 106 11.23 11.68 -7.31
C ASP A 106 11.70 10.86 -8.53
N HIS A 107 11.71 9.53 -8.42
CA HIS A 107 11.93 8.64 -9.57
C HIS A 107 10.80 8.74 -10.59
N LEU A 108 9.54 8.76 -10.12
CA LEU A 108 8.37 8.85 -10.98
C LEU A 108 8.37 10.15 -11.81
N PHE A 109 8.66 11.29 -11.19
CA PHE A 109 8.69 12.58 -11.89
C PHE A 109 9.93 12.78 -12.76
N ARG A 110 11.01 12.02 -12.53
CA ARG A 110 12.15 11.95 -13.46
C ARG A 110 11.88 11.09 -14.69
N GLY A 111 10.79 10.32 -14.69
CA GLY A 111 10.46 9.39 -15.77
C GLY A 111 11.24 8.08 -15.70
N ASP A 112 11.85 7.76 -14.55
CA ASP A 112 12.54 6.51 -14.35
C ASP A 112 11.54 5.34 -14.45
N VAL A 113 11.92 4.26 -15.15
CA VAL A 113 11.11 3.05 -15.16
C VAL A 113 11.26 2.37 -13.80
N ILE A 114 10.33 2.65 -12.89
CA ILE A 114 10.23 1.93 -11.62
C ILE A 114 9.55 0.59 -11.90
N VAL A 115 10.30 -0.38 -12.41
CA VAL A 115 9.80 -1.76 -12.46
C VAL A 115 9.88 -2.29 -11.03
N PRO A 116 8.76 -2.59 -10.34
CA PRO A 116 8.85 -3.40 -9.15
C PRO A 116 9.46 -4.73 -9.59
N ALA A 117 10.64 -5.06 -9.06
CA ALA A 117 11.34 -6.30 -9.34
C ALA A 117 10.48 -7.49 -8.86
N LEU A 118 9.50 -7.86 -9.67
CA LEU A 118 8.77 -9.10 -9.60
C LEU A 118 9.35 -9.96 -10.70
N SER A 119 10.31 -10.79 -10.31
CA SER A 119 10.60 -12.02 -11.03
C SER A 119 9.28 -12.79 -11.12
N VAL A 120 8.55 -12.60 -12.21
CA VAL A 120 7.42 -13.45 -12.55
C VAL A 120 8.07 -14.76 -12.97
N GLU A 121 8.15 -15.72 -12.05
CA GLU A 121 8.09 -17.13 -12.44
C GLU A 121 6.75 -17.31 -13.14
N VAL A 122 6.77 -17.07 -14.44
CA VAL A 122 5.72 -17.54 -15.34
C VAL A 122 5.78 -19.05 -15.21
N MET A 123 4.76 -19.63 -14.57
CA MET A 123 4.50 -21.06 -14.67
C MET A 123 4.24 -21.39 -16.15
N SER A 124 5.31 -21.59 -16.92
CA SER A 124 5.30 -22.36 -18.15
C SER A 124 5.05 -23.82 -17.76
N GLY A 125 3.78 -24.16 -17.56
CA GLY A 125 3.39 -25.47 -17.08
C GLY A 125 1.93 -25.75 -17.34
N ASN A 126 1.50 -25.62 -18.59
CA ASN A 126 0.66 -26.62 -19.27
C ASN A 126 0.19 -26.10 -20.63
N ALA A 127 1.09 -26.21 -21.61
CA ALA A 127 0.67 -26.52 -22.96
C ALA A 127 1.05 -27.98 -23.23
N GLN A 128 0.08 -28.73 -23.74
CA GLN A 128 0.20 -30.02 -24.43
C GLN A 128 0.31 -31.29 -23.56
N SER A 129 -0.83 -31.98 -23.42
CA SER A 129 -0.95 -33.28 -24.10
C SER A 129 -2.35 -33.43 -24.69
N SER A 130 -2.44 -33.12 -25.98
CA SER A 130 -3.34 -33.81 -26.89
C SER A 130 -2.98 -35.30 -26.87
N HIS A 131 -3.90 -36.20 -26.54
CA HIS A 131 -3.93 -37.56 -27.09
C HIS A 131 -5.39 -37.92 -27.34
N GLY A 132 -5.76 -37.94 -28.62
CA GLY A 132 -6.88 -38.75 -29.07
C GLY A 132 -6.44 -40.21 -29.13
N ALA A 133 -7.30 -41.08 -28.65
CA ALA A 133 -7.62 -42.38 -29.19
C ALA A 133 -8.99 -42.79 -28.61
#